data_AF-A0A917ZQN8-F1
#
_entry.id   AF-A0A917ZQN8-F1
#
_cell.length_a   1.000
_cell.length_b   1.000
_cell.length_c   1.000
_cell.angle_alpha   90.00
_cell.angle_beta   90.00
_cell.angle_gamma   90.00
#
_symmetry.space_group_name_H-M   'P 1'
#
loop_
_entity.id
_entity.type
_entity.pdbx_description
1 polymer ?
#
loop_
_entity_poly.entity_id
_entity_poly.type
_entity_poly.pdbx_seq_one_letter_code
_entity_poly.pdbx_strand_id
1 'polypeptide(L)'
;MVVGASHFDACAHADARQTFRFAAVCAEEAKEWHLRAKSYSLLARQAIWIGEPDEGLTFAELGLARSDRLTATERAMLHTARARAFAKMGHVHQTLCAVGEADDAFAHARPGEDAPWMAYYDMAQHNGDTGHALYDPAVLGHDPARAARRLNTAVEGHDDHYARSRAISRTKLASLTMATGDPNEAAEIGHRALSEVGHMHSRRAADDVRELGRLAAKHPKNSNAVSLRERIAATVPA
;
A
#
# COMPACT_ATOMS: atom_id res chain seq x y z
N MET A 1 -7.63 15.49 7.94
CA MET A 1 -7.13 14.25 7.29
C MET A 1 -7.47 14.16 5.81
N VAL A 2 -8.72 14.40 5.37
CA VAL A 2 -9.12 14.32 3.95
C VAL A 2 -8.25 15.20 3.04
N VAL A 3 -8.07 16.48 3.39
CA VAL A 3 -7.21 17.42 2.63
C VAL A 3 -5.78 16.87 2.45
N GLY A 4 -5.18 16.35 3.53
CA GLY A 4 -3.85 15.76 3.46
C GLY A 4 -3.80 14.50 2.59
N ALA A 5 -4.83 13.67 2.60
CA ALA A 5 -4.93 12.49 1.73
C ALA A 5 -5.04 12.91 0.25
N SER A 6 -5.84 13.93 -0.06
CA SER A 6 -5.91 14.51 -1.41
C SER A 6 -4.57 15.08 -1.87
N HIS A 7 -3.85 15.82 -1.02
CA HIS A 7 -2.50 16.29 -1.33
C HIS A 7 -1.54 15.12 -1.56
N PHE A 8 -1.60 14.07 -0.73
CA PHE A 8 -0.77 12.89 -0.90
C PHE A 8 -1.03 12.19 -2.23
N ASP A 9 -2.29 12.14 -2.66
CA ASP A 9 -2.70 11.54 -3.93
C ASP A 9 -2.27 12.33 -5.16
N ALA A 10 -2.20 13.66 -5.01
CA ALA A 10 -1.66 14.59 -6.00
C ALA A 10 -0.13 14.70 -5.96
N CYS A 11 0.55 13.92 -5.10
CA CYS A 11 1.99 14.00 -4.83
C CYS A 11 2.47 15.38 -4.30
N ALA A 12 1.57 16.18 -3.70
CA ALA A 12 1.90 17.37 -2.92
C ALA A 12 2.39 16.97 -1.52
N HIS A 13 3.52 16.27 -1.46
CA HIS A 13 3.98 15.55 -0.27
C HIS A 13 4.30 16.45 0.93
N ALA A 14 4.83 17.66 0.69
CA ALA A 14 5.10 18.63 1.75
C ALA A 14 3.78 19.08 2.44
N ASP A 15 2.78 19.46 1.64
CA ASP A 15 1.47 19.88 2.15
C ASP A 15 0.73 18.74 2.84
N ALA A 16 0.84 17.53 2.30
CA ALA A 16 0.30 16.32 2.92
C ALA A 16 0.92 16.08 4.30
N ARG A 17 2.25 16.08 4.39
CA ARG A 17 2.98 15.87 5.65
C ARG A 17 2.66 16.94 6.68
N GLN A 18 2.63 18.21 6.29
CA GLN A 18 2.25 19.31 7.18
C GLN A 18 0.84 19.10 7.74
N THR A 19 -0.12 18.75 6.87
CA THR A 19 -1.51 18.52 7.27
C THR A 19 -1.64 17.32 8.22
N PHE A 20 -0.94 16.22 7.95
CA PHE A 20 -0.99 15.04 8.81
C PHE A 20 -0.29 15.28 10.16
N ARG A 21 0.83 15.99 10.20
CA ARG A 21 1.50 16.39 11.45
C ARG A 21 0.59 17.27 12.31
N PHE A 22 -0.05 18.27 11.71
CA PHE A 22 -1.03 19.10 12.41
C PHE A 22 -2.18 18.27 12.99
N ALA A 23 -2.74 17.35 12.21
CA ALA A 23 -3.78 16.45 12.69
C ALA A 23 -3.31 15.55 13.84
N ALA A 24 -2.08 15.04 13.79
CA ALA A 24 -1.51 14.22 14.86
C ALA A 24 -1.36 15.01 16.16
N VAL A 25 -0.85 16.25 16.11
CA VAL A 25 -0.72 17.13 17.28
C VAL A 25 -2.08 17.45 17.88
N CYS A 26 -3.07 17.84 17.08
CA CYS A 26 -4.42 18.10 17.60
C CYS A 26 -5.05 16.86 18.25
N ALA A 27 -4.84 15.67 17.66
CA ALA A 27 -5.33 14.42 18.24
C ALA A 27 -4.63 14.08 19.57
N GLU A 28 -3.34 14.35 19.69
CA GLU A 28 -2.58 14.19 20.94
C GLU A 28 -3.04 15.15 22.03
N GLU A 29 -3.20 16.43 21.71
CA GLU A 29 -3.72 17.44 22.65
C GLU A 29 -5.13 17.10 23.14
N ALA A 30 -5.98 16.60 22.24
CA ALA A 30 -7.34 16.17 22.56
C ALA A 30 -7.41 14.79 23.24
N LYS A 31 -6.31 14.04 23.34
CA LYS A 31 -6.26 12.65 23.82
C LYS A 31 -7.13 11.68 23.01
N GLU A 32 -7.29 11.97 21.72
CA GLU A 32 -8.05 11.18 20.75
C GLU A 32 -7.17 10.09 20.11
N TRP A 33 -7.05 8.94 20.78
CA TRP A 33 -6.13 7.87 20.40
C TRP A 33 -6.37 7.29 18.99
N HIS A 34 -7.63 7.16 18.58
CA HIS A 34 -8.01 6.63 17.27
C HIS A 34 -7.60 7.56 16.12
N LEU A 35 -7.86 8.86 16.27
CA LEU A 35 -7.44 9.88 15.31
C LEU A 35 -5.92 10.03 15.27
N ARG A 36 -5.26 9.92 16.41
CA ARG A 36 -3.80 9.90 16.51
C ARG A 36 -3.21 8.73 15.72
N ALA A 37 -3.68 7.51 15.96
CA ALA A 37 -3.27 6.31 15.23
C ALA A 37 -3.47 6.46 13.72
N LYS A 38 -4.64 6.97 13.29
CA LYS A 38 -4.92 7.21 11.88
C LYS A 38 -3.98 8.26 11.25
N SER A 39 -3.70 9.34 11.97
CA SER A 39 -2.81 10.42 11.49
C SER A 39 -1.37 9.91 11.33
N TYR A 40 -0.87 9.14 12.29
CA TYR A 40 0.46 8.52 12.19
C TYR A 40 0.55 7.45 11.11
N SER A 41 -0.51 6.67 10.88
CA SER A 41 -0.60 5.75 9.74
C SER A 41 -0.45 6.47 8.40
N LEU A 42 -1.07 7.65 8.25
CA LEU A 42 -0.96 8.46 7.03
C LEU A 42 0.45 9.07 6.87
N LEU A 43 1.05 9.56 7.96
CA LEU A 43 2.44 10.02 7.97
C LEU A 43 3.40 8.90 7.56
N ALA A 44 3.24 7.71 8.15
CA ALA A 44 4.06 6.54 7.84
C ALA A 44 3.95 6.17 6.36
N ARG A 45 2.73 6.03 5.83
CA ARG A 45 2.49 5.71 4.42
C ARG A 45 3.11 6.75 3.49
N GLN A 46 3.02 8.03 3.82
CA GLN A 46 3.57 9.11 3.01
C GLN A 46 5.10 9.10 3.03
N ALA A 47 5.74 8.96 4.20
CA ALA A 47 7.20 8.90 4.34
C ALA A 47 7.78 7.69 3.57
N ILE A 48 7.18 6.50 3.75
CA ILE A 48 7.57 5.30 3.02
C ILE A 48 7.45 5.51 1.50
N TRP A 49 6.38 6.17 1.05
CA TRP A 49 6.14 6.42 -0.38
C TRP A 49 7.24 7.27 -1.03
N ILE A 50 7.74 8.29 -0.32
CA ILE A 50 8.77 9.19 -0.85
C ILE A 50 10.21 8.70 -0.62
N GLY A 51 10.39 7.46 -0.16
CA GLY A 51 11.71 6.88 0.06
C GLY A 51 12.33 7.20 1.41
N GLU A 52 11.53 7.56 2.42
CA GLU A 52 11.96 7.80 3.80
C GLU A 52 11.39 6.71 4.73
N PRO A 53 11.77 5.43 4.55
CA PRO A 53 11.14 4.33 5.27
C PRO A 53 11.47 4.32 6.77
N ASP A 54 12.63 4.82 7.19
CA ASP A 54 13.01 4.92 8.60
C ASP A 54 12.16 5.95 9.37
N GLU A 55 11.90 7.12 8.78
CA GLU A 55 10.93 8.08 9.33
C GLU A 55 9.52 7.47 9.32
N GLY A 56 9.20 6.72 8.26
CA GLY A 56 7.95 5.96 8.17
C GLY A 56 7.76 4.94 9.29
N LEU A 57 8.83 4.21 9.66
CA LEU A 57 8.85 3.30 10.79
C LEU A 57 8.61 4.05 12.09
N THR A 58 9.30 5.18 12.30
CA THR A 58 9.13 6.04 13.47
C THR A 58 7.67 6.45 13.63
N PHE A 59 7.01 6.91 12.56
CA PHE A 59 5.59 7.27 12.62
C PHE A 59 4.69 6.08 12.95
N ALA A 60 4.94 4.91 12.34
CA ALA A 60 4.14 3.73 12.63
C ALA A 60 4.25 3.29 14.10
N GLU A 61 5.46 3.38 14.68
CA GLU A 61 5.71 3.07 16.09
C GLU A 61 5.13 4.12 17.04
N LEU A 62 5.20 5.41 16.69
CA LEU A 62 4.49 6.47 17.43
C LEU A 62 2.99 6.22 17.44
N GLY A 63 2.41 5.80 16.31
CA GLY A 63 1.01 5.40 16.22
C GLY A 63 0.65 4.23 17.12
N LEU A 64 1.55 3.26 17.28
CA LEU A 64 1.38 2.09 18.16
C LEU A 64 1.67 2.37 19.63
N ALA A 65 2.29 3.50 19.97
CA ALA A 65 2.43 3.91 21.36
C ALA A 65 1.05 3.98 22.02
N ARG A 66 0.90 3.31 23.17
CA ARG A 66 -0.39 3.09 23.85
C ARG A 66 -1.37 2.24 23.02
N SER A 67 -0.88 1.16 22.43
CA SER A 67 -1.68 0.16 21.70
C SER A 67 -2.82 -0.45 22.54
N ASP A 68 -2.75 -0.35 23.88
CA ASP A 68 -3.82 -0.65 24.83
C ASP A 68 -5.09 0.21 24.62
N ARG A 69 -4.96 1.35 23.95
CA ARG A 69 -6.05 2.30 23.66
C ARG A 69 -6.63 2.16 22.26
N LEU A 70 -6.05 1.30 21.43
CA LEU A 70 -6.41 1.16 20.03
C LEU A 70 -7.30 -0.06 19.80
N THR A 71 -8.12 0.00 18.75
CA THR A 71 -8.82 -1.20 18.30
C THR A 71 -7.86 -2.18 17.65
N ALA A 72 -8.30 -3.44 17.52
CA ALA A 72 -7.53 -4.47 16.84
C ALA A 72 -7.27 -4.12 15.35
N THR A 73 -8.25 -3.50 14.68
CA THR A 73 -8.16 -3.01 13.30
C THR A 73 -7.11 -1.92 13.14
N GLU A 74 -7.05 -0.96 14.07
CA GLU A 74 -6.07 0.12 14.06
C GLU A 74 -4.64 -0.40 14.31
N ARG A 75 -4.48 -1.34 15.24
CA ARG A 75 -3.19 -2.02 15.46
C ARG A 75 -2.75 -2.74 14.19
N ALA A 76 -3.63 -3.51 13.54
CA ALA A 76 -3.33 -4.18 12.29
C ALA A 76 -2.87 -3.20 11.20
N MET A 77 -3.57 -2.08 11.03
CA MET A 77 -3.18 -1.01 10.09
C MET A 77 -1.79 -0.43 10.36
N LEU A 78 -1.40 -0.26 11.62
CA LEU A 78 -0.09 0.28 11.97
C LEU A 78 1.02 -0.77 11.83
N HIS A 79 0.77 -2.03 12.16
CA HIS A 79 1.72 -3.12 11.91
C HIS A 79 1.97 -3.32 10.41
N THR A 80 0.98 -3.13 9.53
CA THR A 80 1.25 -3.13 8.08
C THR A 80 2.12 -1.96 7.63
N ALA A 81 2.00 -0.78 8.25
CA ALA A 81 2.91 0.33 8.00
C ALA A 81 4.36 0.01 8.46
N ARG A 82 4.55 -0.60 9.64
CA ARG A 82 5.87 -1.11 10.10
C ARG A 82 6.44 -2.11 9.12
N ALA A 83 5.64 -3.09 8.69
CA ALA A 83 6.07 -4.10 7.73
C ALA A 83 6.55 -3.46 6.41
N ARG A 84 5.81 -2.49 5.86
CA ARG A 84 6.21 -1.78 4.64
C ARG A 84 7.48 -0.97 4.81
N ALA A 85 7.68 -0.34 5.97
CA ALA A 85 8.91 0.37 6.28
C ALA A 85 10.12 -0.58 6.32
N PHE A 86 10.00 -1.70 7.05
CA PHE A 86 11.04 -2.73 7.08
C PHE A 86 11.34 -3.30 5.68
N ALA A 87 10.31 -3.56 4.89
CA ALA A 87 10.46 -4.07 3.53
C ALA A 87 11.32 -3.14 2.67
N LYS A 88 11.03 -1.83 2.73
CA LYS A 88 11.76 -0.80 1.98
C LYS A 88 13.20 -0.58 2.46
N MET A 89 13.51 -0.97 3.69
CA MET A 89 14.89 -1.00 4.22
C MET A 89 15.61 -2.34 3.93
N GLY A 90 14.96 -3.31 3.29
CA GLY A 90 15.54 -4.64 3.04
C GLY A 90 15.56 -5.55 4.28
N HIS A 91 14.86 -5.18 5.35
CA HIS A 91 14.80 -5.92 6.60
C HIS A 91 13.78 -7.06 6.52
N VAL A 92 14.13 -8.14 5.80
CA VAL A 92 13.21 -9.24 5.47
C VAL A 92 12.59 -9.88 6.72
N HIS A 93 13.41 -10.22 7.73
CA HIS A 93 12.90 -10.87 8.93
C HIS A 93 11.89 -9.99 9.67
N GLN A 94 12.25 -8.73 9.92
CA GLN A 94 11.35 -7.77 10.58
C GLN A 94 10.07 -7.51 9.76
N THR A 95 10.16 -7.53 8.43
CA THR A 95 8.99 -7.44 7.54
C THR A 95 8.03 -8.59 7.80
N LEU A 96 8.52 -9.83 7.80
CA LEU A 96 7.69 -11.02 8.02
C LEU A 96 7.09 -11.05 9.43
N CYS A 97 7.86 -10.67 10.45
CA CYS A 97 7.36 -10.53 11.82
C CYS A 97 6.25 -9.48 11.92
N ALA A 98 6.45 -8.29 11.35
CA ALA A 98 5.45 -7.23 11.38
C ALA A 98 4.18 -7.57 10.57
N VAL A 99 4.30 -8.35 9.49
CA VAL A 99 3.13 -8.92 8.79
C VAL A 99 2.37 -9.90 9.70
N GLY A 100 3.09 -10.76 10.44
CA GLY A 100 2.47 -11.66 11.43
C GLY A 100 1.75 -10.91 12.53
N GLU A 101 2.36 -9.87 13.11
CA GLU A 101 1.71 -9.00 14.11
C GLU A 101 0.46 -8.31 13.54
N ALA A 102 0.49 -7.91 12.26
CA ALA A 102 -0.66 -7.34 11.58
C ALA A 102 -1.79 -8.36 11.40
N ASP A 103 -1.46 -9.59 10.97
CA ASP A 103 -2.41 -10.70 10.81
C ASP A 103 -3.04 -11.07 12.17
N ASP A 104 -2.23 -11.18 13.24
CA ASP A 104 -2.69 -11.50 14.60
C ASP A 104 -3.63 -10.43 15.15
N ALA A 105 -3.29 -9.15 14.95
CA ALA A 105 -4.18 -8.05 15.32
C ALA A 105 -5.48 -8.09 14.51
N PHE A 106 -5.41 -8.29 13.20
CA PHE A 106 -6.58 -8.29 12.33
C PHE A 106 -7.52 -9.47 12.61
N ALA A 107 -7.00 -10.63 13.03
CA ALA A 107 -7.82 -11.77 13.45
C ALA A 107 -8.75 -11.45 14.64
N HIS A 108 -8.44 -10.40 15.41
CA HIS A 108 -9.25 -9.91 16.52
C HIS A 108 -10.05 -8.64 16.17
N ALA A 109 -10.07 -8.22 14.89
CA ALA A 109 -10.81 -7.06 14.43
C ALA A 109 -12.32 -7.22 14.70
N ARG A 110 -12.92 -6.15 15.20
CA ARG A 110 -14.36 -6.07 15.50
C ARG A 110 -14.88 -4.75 14.91
N PRO A 111 -15.44 -4.77 13.68
CA PRO A 111 -15.86 -3.55 12.99
C PRO A 111 -16.85 -2.68 13.79
N GLY A 112 -17.64 -3.26 14.69
CA GLY A 112 -18.55 -2.52 15.57
C GLY A 112 -17.87 -1.72 16.69
N GLU A 113 -16.60 -2.00 16.99
CA GLU A 113 -15.78 -1.25 17.96
C GLU A 113 -14.94 -0.16 17.27
N ASP A 114 -14.87 -0.16 15.94
CA ASP A 114 -14.05 0.76 15.16
C ASP A 114 -14.73 2.11 14.95
N ALA A 115 -13.94 3.18 14.91
CA ALA A 115 -14.44 4.47 14.46
C ALA A 115 -14.90 4.41 13.00
N PRO A 116 -15.94 5.16 12.58
CA PRO A 116 -16.52 5.04 11.23
C PRO A 116 -15.52 5.21 10.07
N TRP A 117 -14.49 6.03 10.26
CA TRP A 117 -13.43 6.24 9.26
C TRP A 117 -12.48 5.04 9.08
N MET A 118 -12.60 4.00 9.90
CA MET A 118 -11.86 2.75 9.76
C MET A 118 -12.59 1.69 8.94
N ALA A 119 -13.84 1.94 8.51
CA ALA A 119 -14.63 1.02 7.69
C ALA A 119 -13.93 0.58 6.38
N TYR A 120 -12.96 1.36 5.88
CA TYR A 120 -12.15 1.00 4.71
C TYR A 120 -11.13 -0.11 4.96
N TYR A 121 -10.76 -0.37 6.22
CA TYR A 121 -9.72 -1.35 6.57
C TYR A 121 -10.34 -2.73 6.80
N ASP A 122 -10.88 -3.28 5.72
CA ASP A 122 -11.49 -4.60 5.67
C ASP A 122 -10.47 -5.69 5.28
N MET A 123 -10.97 -6.90 5.02
CA MET A 123 -10.15 -8.03 4.58
C MET A 123 -9.38 -7.71 3.29
N ALA A 124 -10.00 -7.02 2.33
CA ALA A 124 -9.36 -6.68 1.08
C ALA A 124 -8.20 -5.69 1.30
N GLN A 125 -8.46 -4.63 2.08
CA GLN A 125 -7.44 -3.63 2.41
C GLN A 125 -6.29 -4.21 3.23
N HIS A 126 -6.58 -5.08 4.20
CA HIS A 126 -5.56 -5.74 5.02
C HIS A 126 -4.64 -6.64 4.16
N ASN A 127 -5.22 -7.45 3.28
CA ASN A 127 -4.46 -8.26 2.34
C ASN A 127 -3.68 -7.40 1.32
N GLY A 128 -4.26 -6.27 0.89
CA GLY A 128 -3.58 -5.33 0.01
C GLY A 128 -2.32 -4.77 0.66
N ASP A 129 -2.43 -4.21 1.87
CA ASP A 129 -1.31 -3.59 2.58
C ASP A 129 -0.23 -4.61 2.97
N THR A 130 -0.61 -5.81 3.44
CA THR A 130 0.36 -6.89 3.75
C THR A 130 1.00 -7.46 2.48
N GLY A 131 0.26 -7.60 1.39
CA GLY A 131 0.78 -7.99 0.08
C GLY A 131 1.81 -7.00 -0.45
N HIS A 132 1.58 -5.69 -0.27
CA HIS A 132 2.56 -4.66 -0.59
C HIS A 132 3.81 -4.73 0.28
N ALA A 133 3.68 -5.06 1.57
CA ALA A 133 4.84 -5.25 2.44
C ALA A 133 5.67 -6.47 2.03
N LEU A 134 5.01 -7.56 1.63
CA LEU A 134 5.67 -8.80 1.20
C LEU A 134 6.29 -8.71 -0.21
N TYR A 135 5.97 -7.67 -0.99
CA TYR A 135 6.49 -7.50 -2.35
C TYR A 135 8.01 -7.44 -2.42
N ASP A 136 8.65 -6.59 -1.61
CA ASP A 136 10.11 -6.42 -1.67
C ASP A 136 10.84 -7.72 -1.25
N PRO A 137 10.48 -8.40 -0.14
CA PRO A 137 11.01 -9.74 0.16
C PRO A 137 10.76 -10.77 -0.95
N ALA A 138 9.58 -10.76 -1.58
CA ALA A 138 9.25 -11.69 -2.64
C ALA A 138 10.13 -11.51 -3.88
N VAL A 139 10.42 -10.26 -4.28
CA VAL A 139 11.36 -9.97 -5.38
C VAL A 139 12.79 -10.44 -5.05
N LEU A 140 13.14 -10.52 -3.76
CA LEU A 140 14.39 -11.12 -3.27
C LEU A 140 14.34 -12.66 -3.13
N GLY A 141 13.23 -13.30 -3.52
CA GLY A 141 13.07 -14.76 -3.51
C GLY A 141 12.36 -15.32 -2.27
N HIS A 142 11.85 -14.49 -1.36
CA HIS A 142 11.15 -14.94 -0.16
C HIS A 142 9.65 -15.09 -0.39
N ASP A 143 9.21 -16.32 -0.69
CA ASP A 143 7.80 -16.72 -0.87
C ASP A 143 6.96 -15.77 -1.76
N PRO A 144 7.28 -15.66 -3.07
CA PRO A 144 6.51 -14.83 -3.99
C PRO A 144 5.03 -15.24 -4.08
N ALA A 145 4.74 -16.52 -3.89
CA ALA A 145 3.38 -17.04 -3.92
C ALA A 145 2.51 -16.46 -2.79
N ARG A 146 3.05 -16.27 -1.58
CA ARG A 146 2.32 -15.61 -0.49
C ARG A 146 2.00 -14.15 -0.80
N ALA A 147 2.96 -13.39 -1.33
CA ALA A 147 2.71 -12.00 -1.73
C ALA A 147 1.65 -11.91 -2.84
N ALA A 148 1.74 -12.78 -3.86
CA ALA A 148 0.77 -12.84 -4.95
C ALA A 148 -0.65 -13.18 -4.46
N ARG A 149 -0.79 -14.19 -3.58
CA ARG A 149 -2.10 -14.54 -2.98
C ARG A 149 -2.74 -13.36 -2.24
N ARG A 150 -1.97 -12.65 -1.41
CA ARG A 150 -2.45 -11.48 -0.67
C ARG A 150 -2.93 -10.38 -1.62
N LEU A 151 -2.13 -10.05 -2.63
CA LEU A 151 -2.49 -9.03 -3.61
C LEU A 151 -3.72 -9.45 -4.43
N ASN A 152 -3.84 -10.73 -4.81
CA ASN A 152 -5.01 -11.23 -5.53
C ASN A 152 -6.29 -11.17 -4.68
N THR A 153 -6.23 -11.58 -3.40
CA THR A 153 -7.36 -11.43 -2.47
C THR A 153 -7.81 -9.97 -2.35
N ALA A 154 -6.87 -9.02 -2.33
CA ALA A 154 -7.21 -7.60 -2.33
C ALA A 154 -7.90 -7.16 -3.63
N VAL A 155 -7.41 -7.64 -4.78
CA VAL A 155 -7.98 -7.33 -6.10
C VAL A 155 -9.41 -7.85 -6.24
N GLU A 156 -9.67 -9.06 -5.74
CA GLU A 156 -11.00 -9.70 -5.79
C GLU A 156 -11.96 -9.11 -4.75
N GLY A 157 -11.45 -8.69 -3.59
CA GLY A 157 -12.28 -8.22 -2.48
C GLY A 157 -12.65 -6.73 -2.53
N HIS A 158 -11.87 -5.88 -3.21
CA HIS A 158 -12.21 -4.46 -3.33
C HIS A 158 -13.39 -4.23 -4.28
N ASP A 159 -14.48 -3.70 -3.74
CA ASP A 159 -15.64 -3.25 -4.52
C ASP A 159 -15.36 -1.98 -5.33
N ASP A 160 -16.37 -1.49 -6.07
CA ASP A 160 -16.22 -0.31 -6.92
C ASP A 160 -16.02 1.01 -6.16
N HIS A 161 -16.40 1.09 -4.87
CA HIS A 161 -16.04 2.24 -4.03
C HIS A 161 -14.52 2.31 -3.80
N TYR A 162 -13.84 1.15 -3.83
CA TYR A 162 -12.39 1.01 -3.69
C TYR A 162 -11.67 0.72 -5.01
N ALA A 163 -12.24 1.12 -6.15
CA ALA A 163 -11.65 0.91 -7.48
C ALA A 163 -10.18 1.35 -7.57
N ARG A 164 -9.81 2.42 -6.87
CA ARG A 164 -8.42 2.87 -6.79
C ARG A 164 -7.51 1.90 -6.05
N SER A 165 -7.91 1.44 -4.87
CA SER A 165 -7.13 0.47 -4.10
C SER A 165 -7.00 -0.85 -4.87
N ARG A 166 -8.08 -1.26 -5.55
CA ARG A 166 -8.07 -2.40 -6.47
C ARG A 166 -7.04 -2.24 -7.59
N ALA A 167 -7.02 -1.10 -8.26
CA ALA A 167 -6.08 -0.82 -9.34
C ALA A 167 -4.62 -0.81 -8.86
N ILE A 168 -4.34 -0.22 -7.68
CA ILE A 168 -3.00 -0.23 -7.07
C ILE A 168 -2.57 -1.67 -6.75
N SER A 169 -3.42 -2.45 -6.06
CA SER A 169 -3.13 -3.85 -5.74
C SER A 169 -2.94 -4.71 -7.00
N ARG A 170 -3.73 -4.49 -8.06
CA ARG A 170 -3.57 -5.22 -9.33
C ARG A 170 -2.29 -4.83 -10.06
N THR A 171 -1.92 -3.55 -10.04
CA THR A 171 -0.66 -3.09 -10.62
C THR A 171 0.54 -3.68 -9.88
N LYS A 172 0.47 -3.76 -8.54
CA LYS A 172 1.51 -4.40 -7.73
C LYS A 172 1.58 -5.92 -7.97
N LEU A 173 0.43 -6.59 -8.14
CA LEU A 173 0.38 -8.01 -8.53
C LEU A 173 1.03 -8.23 -9.90
N ALA A 174 0.67 -7.45 -10.91
CA ALA A 174 1.31 -7.51 -12.23
C ALA A 174 2.82 -7.28 -12.13
N SER A 175 3.25 -6.32 -11.31
CA SER A 175 4.66 -6.02 -11.09
C SER A 175 5.39 -7.18 -10.42
N LEU A 176 4.72 -7.90 -9.51
CA LEU A 176 5.29 -9.05 -8.82
C LEU A 176 5.45 -10.21 -9.81
N THR A 177 4.38 -10.54 -10.53
CA THR A 177 4.40 -11.58 -11.57
C THR A 177 5.43 -11.27 -12.66
N MET A 178 5.57 -10.01 -13.08
CA MET A 178 6.58 -9.60 -14.07
C MET A 178 8.03 -9.80 -13.57
N ALA A 179 8.24 -9.65 -12.26
CA ALA A 179 9.55 -9.75 -11.62
C ALA A 179 9.92 -11.20 -11.26
N THR A 180 8.97 -12.03 -10.87
CA THR A 180 9.23 -13.35 -10.27
C THR A 180 8.56 -14.52 -10.98
N GLY A 181 7.71 -14.27 -11.99
CA GLY A 181 6.86 -15.27 -12.63
C GLY A 181 6.80 -15.14 -14.15
N ASP A 182 5.64 -15.42 -14.75
CA ASP A 182 5.44 -15.39 -16.20
C ASP A 182 5.16 -13.95 -16.70
N PRO A 183 6.00 -13.39 -17.59
CA PRO A 183 5.78 -12.07 -18.18
C PRO A 183 4.48 -11.96 -19.00
N ASN A 184 3.95 -13.06 -19.55
CA ASN A 184 2.67 -13.05 -20.28
C ASN A 184 1.49 -12.83 -19.33
N GLU A 185 1.42 -13.63 -18.27
CA GLU A 185 0.42 -13.47 -17.21
C GLU A 185 0.51 -12.05 -16.61
N ALA A 186 1.72 -11.59 -16.33
CA ALA A 186 1.95 -10.25 -15.81
C ALA A 186 1.43 -9.14 -16.74
N ALA A 187 1.62 -9.29 -18.06
CA ALA A 187 1.09 -8.36 -19.05
C ALA A 187 -0.44 -8.36 -19.11
N GLU A 188 -1.08 -9.52 -19.01
CA GLU A 188 -2.55 -9.62 -18.94
C GLU A 188 -3.12 -8.91 -17.70
N ILE A 189 -2.53 -9.16 -16.53
CA ILE A 189 -2.91 -8.50 -15.27
C ILE A 189 -2.69 -6.99 -15.38
N GLY A 190 -1.55 -6.58 -15.97
CA GLY A 190 -1.20 -5.17 -16.18
C GLY A 190 -2.17 -4.45 -17.12
N HIS A 191 -2.61 -5.09 -18.20
CA HIS A 191 -3.61 -4.53 -19.10
C HIS A 191 -4.97 -4.33 -18.42
N ARG A 192 -5.39 -5.24 -17.53
CA ARG A 192 -6.60 -5.05 -16.72
C ARG A 192 -6.43 -3.88 -15.75
N ALA A 193 -5.27 -3.76 -15.11
CA ALA A 193 -4.98 -2.64 -14.21
C ALA A 193 -5.06 -1.29 -14.95
N LEU A 194 -4.49 -1.18 -16.16
CA LEU A 194 -4.54 0.03 -16.98
C LEU A 194 -5.96 0.46 -17.37
N SER A 195 -6.86 -0.51 -17.61
CA SER A 195 -8.26 -0.20 -17.90
C SER A 195 -8.96 0.46 -16.72
N GLU A 196 -8.57 0.13 -15.49
CA GLU A 196 -9.09 0.81 -14.28
C GLU A 196 -8.38 2.14 -14.01
N VAL A 197 -7.07 2.21 -14.26
CA VAL A 197 -6.25 3.43 -14.02
C VAL A 197 -6.58 4.57 -14.98
N GLY A 198 -6.93 4.29 -16.24
CA GLY A 198 -7.23 5.32 -17.23
C GLY A 198 -8.37 6.28 -16.85
N HIS A 199 -9.17 5.93 -15.84
CA HIS A 199 -10.26 6.75 -15.32
C HIS A 199 -9.90 7.55 -14.05
N MET A 200 -8.65 7.48 -13.58
CA MET A 200 -8.24 8.05 -12.29
C MET A 200 -7.32 9.26 -12.42
N HIS A 201 -7.51 10.24 -11.52
CA HIS A 201 -6.64 11.43 -11.39
C HIS A 201 -5.46 11.25 -10.41
N SER A 202 -5.16 10.01 -10.02
CA SER A 202 -4.16 9.70 -8.99
C SER A 202 -2.75 9.63 -9.56
N ARG A 203 -1.88 10.59 -9.21
CA ARG A 203 -0.46 10.57 -9.62
C ARG A 203 0.31 9.39 -9.00
N ARG A 204 -0.05 8.99 -7.79
CA ARG A 204 0.52 7.80 -7.13
C ARG A 204 0.24 6.50 -7.89
N ALA A 205 -0.97 6.35 -8.43
CA ALA A 205 -1.33 5.17 -9.22
C ALA A 205 -0.57 5.17 -10.55
N ALA A 206 -0.36 6.34 -11.14
CA ALA A 206 0.52 6.51 -12.30
C ALA A 206 1.97 6.07 -12.01
N ASP A 207 2.53 6.41 -10.84
CA ASP A 207 3.89 5.99 -10.46
C ASP A 207 4.05 4.46 -10.33
N ASP A 208 3.06 3.77 -9.74
CA ASP A 208 3.06 2.30 -9.67
C ASP A 208 3.01 1.66 -11.08
N VAL A 209 2.23 2.24 -12.00
CA VAL A 209 2.18 1.77 -13.39
C VAL A 209 3.50 2.03 -14.13
N ARG A 210 4.18 3.15 -13.85
CA ARG A 210 5.53 3.39 -14.40
C ARG A 210 6.54 2.37 -13.87
N GLU A 211 6.43 1.94 -12.62
CA GLU A 211 7.24 0.85 -12.07
C GLU A 211 7.02 -0.46 -12.85
N LEU A 212 5.77 -0.83 -13.11
CA LEU A 212 5.45 -1.99 -13.96
C LEU A 212 6.09 -1.87 -15.35
N GLY A 213 6.06 -0.68 -15.96
CA GLY A 213 6.70 -0.43 -17.26
C GLY A 213 8.21 -0.65 -17.24
N ARG A 214 8.89 -0.24 -16.15
CA ARG A 214 10.33 -0.49 -15.94
C ARG A 214 10.64 -1.98 -15.80
N LEU A 215 9.75 -2.75 -15.16
CA LEU A 215 9.90 -4.21 -15.04
C LEU A 215 9.66 -4.90 -16.38
N ALA A 216 8.60 -4.52 -17.11
CA ALA A 216 8.30 -5.04 -18.43
C ALA A 216 9.44 -4.80 -19.43
N ALA A 217 10.17 -3.67 -19.31
CA ALA A 217 11.33 -3.37 -20.15
C ALA A 217 12.48 -4.39 -20.04
N LYS A 218 12.53 -5.19 -18.97
CA LYS A 218 13.50 -6.29 -18.81
C LYS A 218 13.21 -7.49 -19.73
N HIS A 219 12.05 -7.51 -20.40
CA HIS A 219 11.59 -8.59 -21.28
C HIS A 219 11.41 -8.13 -22.74
N PRO A 220 12.46 -7.61 -23.42
CA PRO A 220 12.32 -6.97 -24.74
C PRO A 220 11.92 -7.93 -25.88
N LYS A 221 12.06 -9.24 -25.68
CA LYS A 221 11.69 -10.28 -26.66
C LYS A 221 10.25 -10.80 -26.46
N ASN A 222 9.58 -10.43 -25.38
CA ASN A 222 8.20 -10.84 -25.12
C ASN A 222 7.25 -9.77 -25.69
N SER A 223 6.47 -10.14 -26.71
CA SER A 223 5.54 -9.22 -27.38
C SER A 223 4.47 -8.65 -26.45
N ASN A 224 3.98 -9.43 -25.49
CA ASN A 224 2.98 -8.99 -24.52
C ASN A 224 3.57 -7.96 -23.54
N ALA A 225 4.80 -8.16 -23.07
CA ALA A 225 5.49 -7.20 -22.22
C ALA A 225 5.79 -5.88 -22.98
N VAL A 226 6.15 -5.97 -24.26
CA VAL A 226 6.34 -4.79 -25.13
C VAL A 226 5.03 -4.02 -25.32
N SER A 227 3.94 -4.71 -25.67
CA SER A 227 2.59 -4.12 -25.82
C SER A 227 2.12 -3.45 -24.52
N LEU A 228 2.34 -4.09 -23.37
CA LEU A 228 2.04 -3.50 -22.07
C LEU A 228 2.79 -2.17 -21.87
N ARG A 229 4.10 -2.14 -22.15
CA ARG A 229 4.92 -0.93 -22.01
C ARG A 229 4.45 0.21 -22.91
N GLU A 230 4.08 -0.09 -24.16
CA GLU A 230 3.53 0.90 -25.09
C GLU A 230 2.21 1.49 -24.56
N ARG A 231 1.32 0.64 -24.06
CA ARG A 231 0.06 1.10 -23.45
C ARG A 231 0.28 1.91 -22.18
N ILE A 232 1.27 1.56 -21.36
CA ILE A 232 1.66 2.34 -20.17
C ILE A 232 2.08 3.76 -20.59
N ALA A 233 2.96 3.87 -21.59
CA ALA A 233 3.43 5.16 -22.10
C ALA A 233 2.29 6.03 -22.67
N ALA A 234 1.29 5.40 -23.29
CA ALA A 234 0.10 6.11 -23.79
C ALA A 234 -0.87 6.55 -22.67
N THR A 235 -1.00 5.75 -21.61
CA THR A 235 -1.95 6.02 -20.51
C THR A 235 -1.41 7.04 -19.51
N VAL A 236 -0.12 6.94 -19.18
CA VAL A 236 0.54 7.75 -18.17
C VAL A 236 1.70 8.48 -18.83
N PRO A 237 1.50 9.72 -19.31
CA PRO A 237 2.59 10.49 -19.91
C PRO A 237 3.71 10.74 -18.88
N ALA A 238 4.91 10.98 -19.41
CA ALA A 238 6.14 11.19 -18.63
C ALA A 238 5.99 12.28 -17.57
#